data_AF-A0A817J5Z8-F1
#
_entry.id   AF-A0A817J5Z8-F1
#
_cell.length_a   1.000
_cell.length_b   1.000
_cell.length_c   1.000
_cell.angle_alpha   90.00
_cell.angle_beta   90.00
_cell.angle_gamma   90.00
#
_symmetry.space_group_name_H-M   'P 1'
#
loop_
_entity.id
_entity.type
_entity.pdbx_description
1 polymer ?
#
loop_
_entity_poly.entity_id
_entity_poly.type
_entity_poly.pdbx_seq_one_letter_code
_entity_poly.pdbx_strand_id
1 'polypeptide(L)'
;MAASAVFTDDLLTNIDSQQLEIFCIIWLDDNAQVGANRDTEQGLRSIINRLKRFKDVDRCEKYINERMPEDRLILIVSGQLGRKIVPTIHIVRQVISIYVYCMDEASNREWSKKYPKVKAVVTELDKLVSRIKSDHKVQQIIEQPLSINIFTSGKSTGDVDGKFVFSQVLIDCLLRLKSNQDDTNELIKHCRKVYEGNKFELNNIREFQKEYSPDKAVRWYTRDTFFFKTLNAVLRTESIHMIFLFRAYIADIQRQLKTHQLKESLRVYRGQLISNDELKTLQKSCGQFISVNSFFSTSTEVEQARFFLNAADKPENLERALFEIVADPKSTSTKPFADISSLSEFEGESEILFMIGSIFRLNSVNRSSDGKLWIIRMTLCSENDSDLKTVLVHMKKQLGSGETNLRTLGKVLWKMGKLGLAEFYLNRLLNDLPPKHPLLGDLYEDLGEIAALAGDYDKSVQYQQKSLEYKDPRELIDTIHTDDSRKQAGK
;
A
#
# COMPACT_ATOMS: atom_id res chain seq x y z
N MET A 1 37.06 3.04 5.93
CA MET A 1 36.46 2.09 4.98
C MET A 1 36.24 0.76 5.69
N ALA A 2 35.09 0.12 5.46
CA ALA A 2 34.63 -1.15 6.03
C ALA A 2 34.14 -1.14 7.51
N ALA A 3 33.03 -0.44 7.79
CA ALA A 3 32.16 -0.72 8.94
C ALA A 3 30.70 -0.21 8.78
N SER A 4 30.30 0.35 7.63
CA SER A 4 28.95 0.95 7.44
C SER A 4 27.95 0.09 6.63
N ALA A 5 28.31 -1.15 6.30
CA ALA A 5 27.51 -1.99 5.41
C ALA A 5 26.56 -2.96 6.14
N VAL A 6 26.75 -3.19 7.45
CA VAL A 6 26.02 -4.27 8.15
C VAL A 6 24.68 -3.79 8.73
N PHE A 7 24.53 -2.50 9.04
CA PHE A 7 23.26 -1.93 9.55
C PHE A 7 22.34 -1.37 8.46
N THR A 8 22.85 -1.14 7.26
CA THR A 8 22.09 -0.57 6.13
C THR A 8 21.36 -1.62 5.32
N ASP A 9 21.91 -2.85 5.24
CA ASP A 9 21.25 -3.93 4.52
C ASP A 9 19.98 -4.38 5.25
N ASP A 10 19.98 -4.71 6.54
CA ASP A 10 18.81 -5.26 7.26
C ASP A 10 17.57 -4.33 7.37
N LEU A 11 17.76 -3.00 7.26
CA LEU A 11 16.67 -2.01 7.30
C LEU A 11 16.00 -1.80 5.93
N LEU A 12 16.72 -2.09 4.83
CA LEU A 12 16.24 -1.97 3.45
C LEU A 12 15.90 -3.35 2.83
N THR A 13 16.55 -4.43 3.29
CA THR A 13 16.33 -5.81 2.84
C THR A 13 15.11 -6.47 3.48
N ASN A 14 14.54 -5.88 4.54
CA ASN A 14 13.25 -6.31 5.09
C ASN A 14 12.03 -5.95 4.22
N ILE A 15 12.24 -5.41 3.01
CA ILE A 15 11.28 -5.65 1.92
C ILE A 15 11.50 -7.10 1.48
N ASP A 16 11.11 -8.05 2.32
CA ASP A 16 11.01 -9.43 1.89
C ASP A 16 10.04 -9.41 0.71
N SER A 17 10.54 -9.72 -0.48
CA SER A 17 9.76 -9.83 -1.72
C SER A 17 8.49 -10.68 -1.56
N GLN A 18 8.43 -11.50 -0.50
CA GLN A 18 7.27 -12.29 -0.09
C GLN A 18 6.10 -11.49 0.51
N GLN A 19 6.29 -10.25 0.97
CA GLN A 19 5.25 -9.43 1.64
C GLN A 19 4.43 -8.54 0.70
N LEU A 20 4.82 -8.41 -0.58
CA LEU A 20 4.12 -7.50 -1.50
C LEU A 20 2.83 -8.13 -2.07
N GLU A 21 2.73 -9.45 -2.20
CA GLU A 21 1.54 -10.10 -2.76
C GLU A 21 0.71 -10.81 -1.69
N ILE A 22 -0.50 -10.28 -1.41
CA ILE A 22 -1.47 -10.95 -0.55
C ILE A 22 -2.00 -12.23 -1.19
N PHE A 23 -2.03 -12.29 -2.52
CA PHE A 23 -2.52 -13.46 -3.23
C PHE A 23 -1.39 -14.46 -3.48
N CYS A 24 -1.69 -15.74 -3.31
CA CYS A 24 -0.75 -16.83 -3.57
C CYS A 24 -1.49 -17.97 -4.27
N ILE A 25 -0.94 -18.45 -5.38
CA ILE A 25 -1.41 -19.68 -6.00
C ILE A 25 -0.63 -20.84 -5.40
N ILE A 26 -1.36 -21.84 -4.91
CA ILE A 26 -0.82 -23.10 -4.44
C ILE A 26 -1.25 -24.18 -5.43
N TRP A 27 -0.30 -24.96 -5.94
CA TRP A 27 -0.58 -26.10 -6.80
C TRP A 27 -0.14 -27.39 -6.10
N LEU A 28 -1.11 -28.21 -5.73
CA LEU A 28 -0.91 -29.53 -5.14
C LEU A 28 -1.22 -30.62 -6.17
N ASP A 29 -0.16 -31.26 -6.66
CA ASP A 29 -0.23 -32.33 -7.66
C ASP A 29 0.93 -33.31 -7.45
N ASP A 30 0.63 -34.61 -7.43
CA ASP A 30 1.62 -35.66 -7.29
C ASP A 30 2.35 -35.94 -8.63
N ASN A 31 1.77 -35.50 -9.75
CA ASN A 31 2.35 -35.66 -11.07
C ASN A 31 3.31 -34.51 -11.42
N ALA A 32 4.61 -34.79 -11.35
CA ALA A 32 5.66 -33.82 -11.63
C ALA A 32 5.65 -33.28 -13.07
N GLN A 33 5.07 -34.00 -14.03
CA GLN A 33 5.10 -33.64 -15.46
C GLN A 33 4.02 -32.60 -15.82
N VAL A 34 2.82 -32.70 -15.23
CA VAL A 34 1.68 -31.85 -15.59
C VAL A 34 1.83 -30.45 -15.00
N GLY A 35 2.36 -30.37 -13.78
CA GLY A 35 2.75 -29.11 -13.16
C GLY A 35 4.02 -28.48 -13.74
N ALA A 36 4.84 -29.21 -14.52
CA ALA A 36 6.10 -28.69 -15.08
C ALA A 36 5.93 -27.99 -16.44
N ASN A 37 4.70 -27.83 -16.95
CA ASN A 37 4.47 -27.04 -18.15
C ASN A 37 4.84 -25.57 -17.89
N ARG A 38 5.97 -25.15 -18.47
CA ARG A 38 6.52 -23.81 -18.31
C ARG A 38 5.51 -22.75 -18.75
N ASP A 39 4.69 -23.01 -19.76
CA ASP A 39 3.74 -22.04 -20.28
C ASP A 39 2.56 -21.85 -19.33
N THR A 40 2.06 -22.91 -18.71
CA THR A 40 1.02 -22.80 -17.67
C THR A 40 1.54 -22.08 -16.44
N GLU A 41 2.78 -22.37 -16.02
CA GLU A 41 3.41 -21.64 -14.92
C GLU A 41 3.49 -20.14 -15.22
N GLN A 42 3.92 -19.78 -16.42
CA GLN A 42 3.98 -18.38 -16.83
C GLN A 42 2.56 -17.78 -16.90
N GLY A 43 1.57 -18.52 -17.39
CA GLY A 43 0.17 -18.11 -17.42
C GLY A 43 -0.38 -17.81 -16.02
N LEU A 44 -0.14 -18.69 -15.05
CA LEU A 44 -0.54 -18.46 -13.66
C LEU A 44 0.22 -17.29 -13.02
N ARG A 45 1.55 -17.21 -13.24
CA ARG A 45 2.39 -16.11 -12.73
C ARG A 45 2.02 -14.75 -13.32
N SER A 46 1.48 -14.72 -14.54
CA SER A 46 0.95 -13.49 -15.13
C SER A 46 -0.26 -12.94 -14.36
N ILE A 47 -1.01 -13.82 -13.67
CA ILE A 47 -2.15 -13.45 -12.83
C ILE A 47 -1.64 -13.06 -11.44
N ILE A 48 -0.98 -14.00 -10.75
CA ILE A 48 -0.40 -13.83 -9.40
C ILE A 48 1.03 -14.35 -9.44
N ASN A 49 2.02 -13.51 -9.14
CA ASN A 49 3.43 -13.86 -9.27
C ASN A 49 3.85 -14.96 -8.28
N ARG A 50 3.29 -14.96 -7.07
CA ARG A 50 3.55 -15.93 -6.01
C ARG A 50 2.86 -17.27 -6.29
N LEU A 51 3.61 -18.20 -6.87
CA LEU A 51 3.21 -19.59 -7.10
C LEU A 51 4.04 -20.55 -6.24
N LYS A 52 3.38 -21.43 -5.49
CA LYS A 52 4.00 -22.50 -4.69
C LYS A 52 3.48 -23.87 -5.12
N ARG A 53 4.38 -24.85 -5.16
CA ARG A 53 4.06 -26.23 -5.56
C ARG A 53 4.28 -27.21 -4.42
N PHE A 54 3.38 -28.16 -4.31
CA PHE A 54 3.45 -29.27 -3.37
C PHE A 54 3.11 -30.56 -4.08
N LYS A 55 3.75 -31.65 -3.66
CA LYS A 55 3.41 -33.03 -4.06
C LYS A 55 2.73 -33.81 -2.94
N ASP A 56 2.85 -33.28 -1.72
CA ASP A 56 2.48 -33.93 -0.49
C ASP A 56 1.39 -33.11 0.21
N VAL A 57 0.34 -33.80 0.65
CA VAL A 57 -0.84 -33.18 1.26
C VAL A 57 -0.46 -32.54 2.59
N ASP A 58 0.29 -33.25 3.44
CA ASP A 58 0.61 -32.81 4.79
C ASP A 58 1.47 -31.54 4.78
N ARG A 59 2.48 -31.49 3.89
CA ARG A 59 3.30 -30.28 3.69
C ARG A 59 2.49 -29.12 3.14
N CYS A 60 1.55 -29.37 2.23
CA CYS A 60 0.68 -28.35 1.66
C CYS A 60 -0.24 -27.76 2.74
N GLU A 61 -0.89 -28.63 3.52
CA GLU A 61 -1.80 -28.24 4.60
C GLU A 61 -1.06 -27.48 5.70
N LYS A 62 0.12 -27.96 6.11
CA LYS A 62 0.99 -27.23 7.04
C LYS A 62 1.32 -25.82 6.53
N TYR A 63 1.71 -25.71 5.25
CA TYR A 63 2.03 -24.42 4.65
C TYR A 63 0.83 -23.45 4.67
N ILE A 64 -0.37 -23.95 4.35
CA ILE A 64 -1.63 -23.18 4.36
C ILE A 64 -1.93 -22.66 5.77
N ASN A 65 -1.83 -23.53 6.78
CA ASN A 65 -2.17 -23.20 8.16
C ASN A 65 -1.16 -22.24 8.83
N GLU A 66 0.09 -22.22 8.36
CA GLU A 66 1.14 -21.30 8.82
C GLU A 66 1.11 -19.93 8.13
N ARG A 67 0.15 -19.68 7.21
CA ARG A 67 0.03 -18.37 6.54
C ARG A 67 -0.61 -17.32 7.42
N MET A 68 -0.19 -16.08 7.22
CA MET A 68 -0.75 -14.91 7.90
C MET A 68 -2.25 -14.76 7.55
N PRO A 69 -3.09 -14.25 8.47
CA PRO A 69 -4.53 -14.08 8.24
C PRO A 69 -4.88 -13.19 7.03
N GLU A 70 -3.97 -12.32 6.61
CA GLU A 70 -4.09 -11.40 5.48
C GLU A 70 -3.83 -12.08 4.13
N ASP A 71 -3.15 -13.23 4.11
CA ASP A 71 -2.90 -13.98 2.88
C ASP A 71 -4.21 -14.52 2.27
N ARG A 72 -4.24 -14.58 0.94
CA ARG A 72 -5.36 -15.03 0.11
C ARG A 72 -4.87 -16.10 -0.84
N LEU A 73 -5.24 -17.34 -0.54
CA LEU A 73 -4.74 -18.54 -1.19
C LEU A 73 -5.75 -19.04 -2.22
N ILE A 74 -5.24 -19.25 -3.43
CA ILE A 74 -5.95 -19.92 -4.51
C ILE A 74 -5.31 -21.29 -4.68
N LEU A 75 -6.08 -22.35 -4.42
CA LEU A 75 -5.58 -23.70 -4.48
C LEU A 75 -5.98 -24.39 -5.79
N ILE A 76 -5.01 -24.98 -6.46
CA ILE A 76 -5.18 -25.90 -7.59
C ILE A 76 -4.82 -27.29 -7.07
N VAL A 77 -5.74 -28.25 -7.20
CA VAL A 77 -5.53 -29.64 -6.74
C VAL A 77 -5.84 -30.65 -7.84
N SER A 78 -5.12 -31.76 -7.85
CA SER A 78 -5.54 -32.94 -8.62
C SER A 78 -6.81 -33.54 -8.02
N GLY A 79 -7.59 -34.30 -8.81
CA GLY A 79 -8.84 -34.91 -8.34
C GLY A 79 -8.65 -35.81 -7.11
N GLN A 80 -7.60 -36.64 -7.10
CA GLN A 80 -7.31 -37.56 -6.00
C GLN A 80 -6.85 -36.83 -4.73
N LEU A 81 -5.92 -35.88 -4.85
CA LEU A 81 -5.43 -35.12 -3.70
C LEU A 81 -6.49 -34.14 -3.18
N GLY A 82 -7.33 -33.60 -4.06
CA GLY A 82 -8.46 -32.74 -3.72
C GLY A 82 -9.44 -33.43 -2.76
N ARG A 83 -9.78 -34.70 -2.98
CA ARG A 83 -10.64 -35.48 -2.07
C ARG A 83 -10.07 -35.61 -0.65
N LYS A 84 -8.75 -35.57 -0.51
CA LYS A 84 -8.06 -35.68 0.78
C LYS A 84 -7.98 -34.33 1.49
N ILE A 85 -7.53 -33.28 0.80
CA ILE A 85 -7.21 -31.98 1.43
C ILE A 85 -8.43 -31.05 1.55
N VAL A 86 -9.33 -31.00 0.56
CA VAL A 86 -10.44 -30.03 0.57
C VAL A 86 -11.34 -30.15 1.82
N PRO A 87 -11.67 -31.36 2.32
CA PRO A 87 -12.41 -31.49 3.56
C PRO A 87 -11.75 -30.81 4.77
N THR A 88 -10.42 -30.75 4.86
CA THR A 88 -9.71 -30.13 5.99
C THR A 88 -9.53 -28.63 5.80
N ILE A 89 -9.22 -28.17 4.59
CA ILE A 89 -8.85 -26.77 4.34
C ILE A 89 -10.01 -25.86 3.93
N HIS A 90 -11.18 -26.38 3.54
CA HIS A 90 -12.26 -25.52 3.05
C HIS A 90 -12.76 -24.53 4.12
N ILE A 91 -12.59 -24.85 5.41
CA ILE A 91 -12.91 -23.96 6.52
C ILE A 91 -11.87 -22.84 6.73
N VAL A 92 -10.64 -23.00 6.20
CA VAL A 92 -9.54 -22.06 6.39
C VAL A 92 -9.83 -20.77 5.63
N ARG A 93 -9.89 -19.63 6.34
CA ARG A 93 -10.25 -18.31 5.78
C ARG A 93 -9.34 -17.91 4.62
N GLN A 94 -8.04 -18.11 4.79
CA GLN A 94 -7.02 -17.72 3.82
C GLN A 94 -7.29 -18.38 2.46
N VAL A 95 -7.85 -19.60 2.43
CA VAL A 95 -8.26 -20.25 1.18
C VAL A 95 -9.56 -19.62 0.69
N ILE A 96 -9.48 -18.88 -0.41
CA ILE A 96 -10.64 -18.17 -0.99
C ILE A 96 -11.23 -18.88 -2.21
N SER A 97 -10.45 -19.71 -2.90
CA SER A 97 -10.91 -20.46 -4.06
C SER A 97 -10.10 -21.71 -4.28
N ILE A 98 -10.78 -22.76 -4.71
CA ILE A 98 -10.22 -24.08 -5.00
C ILE A 98 -10.64 -24.46 -6.41
N TYR A 99 -9.68 -24.92 -7.20
CA TYR A 99 -9.87 -25.43 -8.55
C TYR A 99 -9.38 -26.87 -8.61
N VAL A 100 -10.25 -27.77 -9.04
CA VAL A 100 -9.89 -29.18 -9.23
C VAL A 100 -9.49 -29.38 -10.67
N TYR A 101 -8.22 -29.67 -10.90
CA TYR A 101 -7.69 -29.99 -12.22
C TYR A 101 -7.58 -31.51 -12.38
N CYS A 102 -8.40 -32.11 -13.23
CA CYS A 102 -8.42 -33.56 -13.42
C CYS A 102 -9.06 -33.97 -14.76
N MET A 103 -8.65 -35.12 -15.30
CA MET A 103 -9.23 -35.68 -16.53
C MET A 103 -10.63 -36.27 -16.31
N ASP A 104 -10.89 -36.84 -15.13
CA ASP A 104 -12.20 -37.41 -14.77
C ASP A 104 -13.10 -36.36 -14.10
N GLU A 105 -13.68 -35.50 -14.94
CA GLU A 105 -14.52 -34.39 -14.51
C GLU A 105 -15.78 -34.86 -13.77
N ALA A 106 -16.46 -35.89 -14.28
CA ALA A 106 -17.75 -36.35 -13.75
C ALA A 106 -17.62 -36.84 -12.30
N SER A 107 -16.64 -37.71 -12.04
CA SER A 107 -16.38 -38.25 -10.70
C SER A 107 -15.98 -37.16 -9.70
N ASN A 108 -15.29 -36.11 -10.15
CA ASN A 108 -14.84 -35.04 -9.27
C ASN A 108 -15.87 -33.92 -9.07
N ARG A 109 -16.87 -33.80 -9.95
CA ARG A 109 -18.00 -32.88 -9.77
C ARG A 109 -18.94 -33.29 -8.64
N GLU A 110 -19.08 -34.57 -8.33
CA GLU A 110 -20.01 -35.02 -7.29
C GLU A 110 -19.59 -34.60 -5.89
N TRP A 111 -18.32 -34.81 -5.53
CA TRP A 111 -17.82 -34.45 -4.20
C TRP A 111 -17.55 -32.95 -4.05
N SER A 112 -17.08 -32.30 -5.12
CA SER A 112 -16.69 -30.87 -5.07
C SER A 112 -17.87 -29.93 -4.82
N LYS A 113 -19.07 -30.26 -5.32
CA LYS A 113 -20.31 -29.49 -5.09
C LYS A 113 -20.65 -29.28 -3.62
N LYS A 114 -20.14 -30.14 -2.73
CA LYS A 114 -20.34 -30.03 -1.27
C LYS A 114 -19.57 -28.86 -0.66
N TYR A 115 -18.58 -28.31 -1.37
CA TYR A 115 -17.65 -27.31 -0.86
C TYR A 115 -17.78 -26.01 -1.67
N PRO A 116 -18.39 -24.95 -1.11
CA PRO A 116 -18.66 -23.70 -1.85
C PRO A 116 -17.40 -23.03 -2.44
N LYS A 117 -16.26 -23.20 -1.77
CA LYS A 117 -14.97 -22.67 -2.23
C LYS A 117 -14.43 -23.37 -3.46
N VAL A 118 -14.96 -24.53 -3.85
CA VAL A 118 -14.57 -25.19 -5.10
C VAL A 118 -15.29 -24.53 -6.27
N LYS A 119 -14.58 -23.69 -7.01
CA LYS A 119 -15.14 -22.84 -8.06
C LYS A 119 -15.32 -23.56 -9.38
N ALA A 120 -14.44 -24.51 -9.69
CA ALA A 120 -14.55 -25.31 -10.91
C ALA A 120 -13.81 -26.64 -10.80
N VAL A 121 -14.31 -27.62 -11.56
CA VAL A 121 -13.58 -28.82 -11.98
C VAL A 121 -13.23 -28.61 -13.45
N VAL A 122 -11.95 -28.70 -13.79
CA VAL A 122 -11.41 -28.32 -15.10
C VAL A 122 -10.49 -29.41 -15.62
N THR A 123 -10.61 -29.71 -16.92
CA THR A 123 -9.83 -30.74 -17.63
C THR A 123 -8.69 -30.16 -18.47
N GLU A 124 -8.76 -28.87 -18.83
CA GLU A 124 -7.80 -28.17 -19.69
C GLU A 124 -7.10 -27.02 -18.96
N LEU A 125 -5.77 -26.91 -19.13
CA LEU A 125 -4.96 -25.91 -18.44
C LEU A 125 -5.31 -24.47 -18.87
N ASP A 126 -5.62 -24.22 -20.13
CA ASP A 126 -5.98 -22.88 -20.61
C ASP A 126 -7.33 -22.40 -20.03
N LYS A 127 -8.29 -23.33 -19.90
CA LYS A 127 -9.56 -23.07 -19.21
C LYS A 127 -9.34 -22.79 -17.73
N LEU A 128 -8.39 -23.48 -17.08
CA LEU A 128 -8.04 -23.25 -15.69
C LEU A 128 -7.44 -21.85 -15.49
N VAL A 129 -6.43 -21.49 -16.29
CA VAL A 129 -5.76 -20.18 -16.23
C VAL A 129 -6.76 -19.05 -16.50
N SER A 130 -7.56 -19.16 -17.56
CA SER A 130 -8.57 -18.14 -17.89
C SER A 130 -9.64 -18.01 -16.80
N ARG A 131 -10.08 -19.12 -16.19
CA ARG A 131 -11.04 -19.08 -15.09
C ARG A 131 -10.46 -18.41 -13.86
N ILE A 132 -9.26 -18.79 -13.44
CA ILE A 132 -8.55 -18.16 -12.31
C ILE A 132 -8.39 -16.66 -12.58
N LYS A 133 -8.01 -16.26 -13.80
CA LYS A 133 -7.86 -14.85 -14.18
C LYS A 133 -9.17 -14.07 -13.99
N SER A 134 -10.29 -14.63 -14.46
CA SER A 134 -11.61 -14.00 -14.34
C SER A 134 -12.04 -13.87 -12.88
N ASP A 135 -11.94 -14.96 -12.11
CA ASP A 135 -12.36 -14.97 -10.70
C ASP A 135 -11.45 -14.05 -9.85
N HIS A 136 -10.15 -14.00 -10.18
CA HIS A 136 -9.17 -13.18 -9.49
C HIS A 136 -9.45 -11.67 -9.62
N LYS A 137 -9.93 -11.20 -10.78
CA LYS A 137 -10.32 -9.79 -10.95
C LYS A 137 -11.37 -9.36 -9.93
N VAL A 138 -12.40 -10.19 -9.73
CA VAL A 138 -13.45 -9.91 -8.73
C VAL A 138 -12.87 -9.96 -7.32
N GLN A 139 -12.04 -10.97 -7.03
CA GLN A 139 -11.39 -11.13 -5.72
C GLN A 139 -10.49 -9.95 -5.37
N GLN A 140 -9.72 -9.41 -6.34
CA GLN A 140 -8.89 -8.23 -6.11
C GLN A 140 -9.73 -7.02 -5.68
N ILE A 141 -10.93 -6.84 -6.22
CA ILE A 141 -11.81 -5.72 -5.88
C ILE A 141 -12.33 -5.85 -4.44
N ILE A 142 -12.79 -7.04 -4.05
CA ILE A 142 -13.51 -7.25 -2.78
C ILE A 142 -12.63 -7.68 -1.60
N GLU A 143 -11.52 -8.38 -1.83
CA GLU A 143 -10.65 -8.94 -0.78
C GLU A 143 -9.51 -8.01 -0.39
N GLN A 144 -9.15 -7.05 -1.25
CA GLN A 144 -8.06 -6.12 -0.92
C GLN A 144 -8.51 -5.18 0.20
N PRO A 145 -7.84 -5.22 1.37
CA PRO A 145 -8.19 -4.33 2.48
C PRO A 145 -7.80 -2.89 2.13
N LEU A 146 -8.57 -1.94 2.67
CA LEU A 146 -8.24 -0.52 2.58
C LEU A 146 -7.28 -0.17 3.72
N SER A 147 -6.22 0.58 3.40
CA SER A 147 -5.35 1.14 4.44
C SER A 147 -6.05 2.35 5.06
N ILE A 148 -6.76 2.14 6.17
CA ILE A 148 -7.55 3.18 6.87
C ILE A 148 -6.85 3.57 8.17
N ASN A 149 -6.59 4.86 8.35
CA ASN A 149 -6.28 5.44 9.65
C ASN A 149 -7.48 6.24 10.15
N ILE A 150 -7.75 6.19 11.45
CA ILE A 150 -8.86 6.89 12.09
C ILE A 150 -8.29 7.97 12.99
N PHE A 151 -8.84 9.18 12.91
CA PHE A 151 -8.55 10.29 13.81
C PHE A 151 -9.56 10.28 14.96
N THR A 152 -9.11 10.34 16.21
CA THR A 152 -9.99 10.30 17.38
C THR A 152 -9.82 11.56 18.24
N SER A 153 -10.67 12.57 18.06
CA SER A 153 -10.54 13.79 18.86
C SER A 153 -10.86 13.51 20.35
N GLY A 154 -9.89 13.70 21.25
CA GLY A 154 -10.15 13.85 22.69
C GLY A 154 -9.75 12.70 23.63
N LYS A 155 -8.89 11.75 23.23
CA LYS A 155 -8.25 10.79 24.16
C LYS A 155 -6.74 10.71 23.91
N SER A 156 -5.96 11.08 24.93
CA SER A 156 -4.48 10.99 25.06
C SER A 156 -3.64 10.76 23.79
N THR A 157 -2.75 11.73 23.53
CA THR A 157 -1.82 11.95 22.41
C THR A 157 -0.70 10.91 22.18
N GLY A 158 -0.97 9.60 22.33
CA GLY A 158 0.05 8.57 22.14
C GLY A 158 0.28 8.16 20.69
N ASP A 159 -0.57 7.26 20.16
CA ASP A 159 -0.21 6.49 18.97
C ASP A 159 -1.18 6.63 17.77
N VAL A 160 -2.50 6.69 17.99
CA VAL A 160 -3.51 6.60 16.91
C VAL A 160 -3.68 7.93 16.17
N ASP A 161 -3.83 9.03 16.91
CA ASP A 161 -3.90 10.38 16.32
C ASP A 161 -2.57 10.75 15.64
N GLY A 162 -1.44 10.30 16.22
CA GLY A 162 -0.12 10.45 15.62
C GLY A 162 -0.04 9.78 14.25
N LYS A 163 -0.47 8.51 14.13
CA LYS A 163 -0.43 7.78 12.85
C LYS A 163 -1.24 8.48 11.76
N PHE A 164 -2.46 8.94 12.06
CA PHE A 164 -3.29 9.67 11.09
C PHE A 164 -2.56 10.92 10.57
N VAL A 165 -2.10 11.78 11.47
CA VAL A 165 -1.51 13.07 11.11
C VAL A 165 -0.17 12.87 10.40
N PHE A 166 0.68 11.99 10.92
CA PHE A 166 1.98 11.70 10.32
C PHE A 166 1.86 11.08 8.92
N SER A 167 0.87 10.23 8.67
CA SER A 167 0.63 9.72 7.30
C SER A 167 0.29 10.85 6.33
N GLN A 168 -0.52 11.84 6.74
CA GLN A 168 -0.84 13.00 5.89
C GLN A 168 0.40 13.85 5.60
N VAL A 169 1.20 14.13 6.63
CA VAL A 169 2.44 14.90 6.53
C VAL A 169 3.48 14.19 5.66
N LEU A 170 3.62 12.87 5.81
CA LEU A 170 4.53 12.05 5.01
C LEU A 170 4.12 12.05 3.53
N ILE A 171 2.84 11.79 3.23
CA ILE A 171 2.34 11.81 1.85
C ILE A 171 2.58 13.19 1.23
N ASP A 172 2.24 14.28 1.93
CA ASP A 172 2.46 15.65 1.46
C ASP A 172 3.96 15.93 1.18
N CYS A 173 4.83 15.51 2.09
CA CYS A 173 6.28 15.65 1.95
C CYS A 173 6.81 14.89 0.73
N LEU A 174 6.36 13.64 0.52
CA LEU A 174 6.82 12.79 -0.58
C LEU A 174 6.35 13.31 -1.94
N LEU A 175 5.12 13.81 -2.05
CA LEU A 175 4.57 14.31 -3.31
C LEU A 175 5.20 15.64 -3.77
N ARG A 176 5.78 16.41 -2.83
CA ARG A 176 6.55 17.63 -3.13
C ARG A 176 8.05 17.40 -3.30
N LEU A 177 8.51 16.16 -3.08
CA LEU A 177 9.93 15.82 -3.16
C LEU A 177 10.28 15.40 -4.58
N LYS A 178 11.21 16.13 -5.22
CA LYS A 178 11.68 15.77 -6.55
C LYS A 178 12.29 14.37 -6.57
N SER A 179 12.09 13.69 -7.70
CA SER A 179 12.73 12.41 -8.01
C SER A 179 13.85 12.61 -9.02
N ASN A 180 14.85 11.76 -8.94
CA ASN A 180 15.93 11.69 -9.92
C ASN A 180 15.93 10.32 -10.65
N GLN A 181 16.86 10.16 -11.59
CA GLN A 181 16.99 8.93 -12.37
C GLN A 181 17.48 7.75 -11.51
N ASP A 182 18.26 7.99 -10.46
CA ASP A 182 18.75 6.94 -9.58
C ASP A 182 17.61 6.29 -8.80
N ASP A 183 16.66 7.09 -8.30
CA ASP A 183 15.43 6.59 -7.67
C ASP A 183 14.62 5.70 -8.63
N THR A 184 14.55 6.09 -9.91
CA THR A 184 13.87 5.30 -10.94
C THR A 184 14.59 3.98 -11.18
N ASN A 185 15.92 4.01 -11.30
CA ASN A 185 16.73 2.81 -11.51
C ASN A 185 16.62 1.85 -10.32
N GLU A 186 16.61 2.38 -9.11
CA GLU A 186 16.41 1.65 -7.86
C GLU A 186 15.03 0.97 -7.85
N LEU A 187 13.95 1.69 -8.15
CA LEU A 187 12.59 1.13 -8.26
C LEU A 187 12.54 -0.05 -9.23
N ILE A 188 13.08 0.13 -10.44
CA ILE A 188 13.06 -0.90 -11.47
C ILE A 188 13.88 -2.12 -11.05
N LYS A 189 15.03 -1.92 -10.41
CA LYS A 189 15.85 -3.01 -9.88
C LYS A 189 15.06 -3.83 -8.85
N HIS A 190 14.36 -3.17 -7.93
CA HIS A 190 13.49 -3.84 -6.96
C HIS A 190 12.36 -4.62 -7.66
N CYS A 191 11.67 -4.01 -8.61
CA CYS A 191 10.58 -4.67 -9.35
C CYS A 191 11.10 -5.91 -10.11
N ARG A 192 12.25 -5.82 -10.80
CA ARG A 192 12.84 -6.96 -11.52
C ARG A 192 13.20 -8.12 -10.59
N LYS A 193 13.64 -7.84 -9.36
CA LYS A 193 13.90 -8.86 -8.33
C LYS A 193 12.61 -9.51 -7.86
N VAL A 194 11.56 -8.73 -7.61
CA VAL A 194 10.24 -9.25 -7.18
C VAL A 194 9.62 -10.16 -8.25
N TYR A 195 9.69 -9.76 -9.52
CA TYR A 195 9.12 -10.51 -10.65
C TYR A 195 10.15 -11.41 -11.34
N GLU A 196 11.19 -11.83 -10.63
CA GLU A 196 12.19 -12.76 -11.18
C GLU A 196 11.52 -14.06 -11.63
N GLY A 197 11.84 -14.49 -12.86
CA GLY A 197 11.22 -15.67 -13.48
C GLY A 197 9.83 -15.46 -14.07
N ASN A 198 9.21 -14.28 -13.92
CA ASN A 198 7.93 -13.94 -14.56
C ASN A 198 8.15 -13.16 -15.85
N LYS A 199 8.16 -13.85 -16.99
CA LYS A 199 8.48 -13.25 -18.29
C LYS A 199 7.49 -12.15 -18.70
N PHE A 200 6.21 -12.30 -18.34
CA PHE A 200 5.17 -11.33 -18.66
C PHE A 200 5.43 -10.00 -17.94
N GLU A 201 5.64 -10.05 -16.63
CA GLU A 201 5.89 -8.83 -15.85
C GLU A 201 7.26 -8.22 -16.15
N LEU A 202 8.28 -9.03 -16.42
CA LEU A 202 9.58 -8.52 -16.89
C LEU A 202 9.48 -7.80 -18.24
N ASN A 203 8.59 -8.24 -19.14
CA ASN A 203 8.30 -7.52 -20.37
C ASN A 203 7.54 -6.22 -20.11
N ASN A 204 6.52 -6.23 -19.25
CA ASN A 204 5.79 -5.02 -18.83
C ASN A 204 6.74 -3.99 -18.21
N ILE A 205 7.73 -4.43 -17.41
CA ILE A 205 8.75 -3.54 -16.84
C ILE A 205 9.61 -2.89 -17.94
N ARG A 206 10.02 -3.65 -18.97
CA ARG A 206 10.79 -3.10 -20.10
C ARG A 206 9.96 -2.11 -20.91
N GLU A 207 8.69 -2.43 -21.16
CA GLU A 207 7.73 -1.54 -21.82
C GLU A 207 7.56 -0.24 -21.04
N PHE A 208 7.33 -0.34 -19.73
CA PHE A 208 7.22 0.81 -18.84
C PHE A 208 8.44 1.72 -18.90
N GLN A 209 9.65 1.16 -18.83
CA GLN A 209 10.89 1.95 -18.92
C GLN A 209 11.03 2.72 -20.25
N LYS A 210 10.46 2.20 -21.34
CA LYS A 210 10.57 2.79 -22.67
C LYS A 210 9.43 3.77 -22.96
N GLU A 211 8.23 3.49 -22.48
CA GLU A 211 6.99 4.12 -22.95
C GLU A 211 6.26 4.92 -21.87
N TYR A 212 6.70 4.86 -20.61
CA TYR A 212 6.13 5.68 -19.55
C TYR A 212 6.30 7.16 -19.88
N SER A 213 5.21 7.90 -19.69
CA SER A 213 5.21 9.34 -19.70
C SER A 213 4.26 9.87 -18.63
N PRO A 214 4.50 11.08 -18.10
CA PRO A 214 3.72 11.62 -16.98
C PRO A 214 2.21 11.83 -17.27
N ASP A 215 1.82 11.89 -18.55
CA ASP A 215 0.44 11.93 -19.06
C ASP A 215 -0.23 10.56 -19.14
N LYS A 216 0.53 9.45 -19.03
CA LYS A 216 0.01 8.07 -19.05
C LYS A 216 -0.01 7.39 -17.68
N ALA A 217 0.30 8.11 -16.60
CA ALA A 217 0.38 7.56 -15.25
C ALA A 217 -0.91 6.86 -14.78
N VAL A 218 -2.10 7.45 -15.00
CA VAL A 218 -3.38 6.78 -14.64
C VAL A 218 -3.60 5.52 -15.48
N ARG A 219 -3.30 5.56 -16.78
CA ARG A 219 -3.36 4.40 -17.66
C ARG A 219 -2.50 3.24 -17.15
N TRP A 220 -1.23 3.52 -16.81
CA TRP A 220 -0.33 2.53 -16.21
C TRP A 220 -0.82 2.03 -14.85
N TYR A 221 -1.42 2.91 -14.04
CA TYR A 221 -2.00 2.55 -12.76
C TYR A 221 -3.18 1.58 -12.92
N THR A 222 -4.06 1.78 -13.90
CA THR A 222 -5.25 0.94 -14.09
C THR A 222 -4.96 -0.37 -14.83
N ARG A 223 -3.84 -0.46 -15.56
CA ARG A 223 -3.46 -1.68 -16.28
C ARG A 223 -3.01 -2.78 -15.32
N ASP A 224 -3.53 -4.00 -15.51
CA ASP A 224 -3.18 -5.20 -14.74
C ASP A 224 -1.73 -5.67 -15.02
N THR A 225 -0.76 -4.97 -14.41
CA THR A 225 0.68 -5.18 -14.53
C THR A 225 1.37 -5.02 -13.18
N PHE A 226 2.69 -5.23 -13.17
CA PHE A 226 3.56 -4.98 -12.04
C PHE A 226 3.32 -3.61 -11.40
N PHE A 227 2.99 -2.57 -12.19
CA PHE A 227 2.86 -1.20 -11.69
C PHE A 227 1.67 -1.09 -10.72
N PHE A 228 0.47 -1.48 -11.17
CA PHE A 228 -0.73 -1.55 -10.32
C PHE A 228 -0.52 -2.45 -9.10
N LYS A 229 -0.01 -3.67 -9.34
CA LYS A 229 0.16 -4.71 -8.31
C LYS A 229 1.11 -4.25 -7.21
N THR A 230 2.27 -3.75 -7.60
CA THR A 230 3.34 -3.32 -6.67
C THR A 230 2.96 -2.04 -5.95
N LEU A 231 2.38 -1.05 -6.64
CA LEU A 231 2.02 0.21 -6.02
C LEU A 231 0.92 0.03 -4.95
N ASN A 232 -0.16 -0.71 -5.27
CA ASN A 232 -1.20 -0.98 -4.27
C ASN A 232 -0.69 -1.87 -3.12
N ALA A 233 0.25 -2.78 -3.39
CA ALA A 233 0.92 -3.55 -2.35
C ALA A 233 1.70 -2.67 -1.37
N VAL A 234 2.54 -1.79 -1.91
CA VAL A 234 3.41 -0.88 -1.14
C VAL A 234 2.60 0.08 -0.28
N LEU A 235 1.48 0.60 -0.80
CA LEU A 235 0.59 1.47 -0.04
C LEU A 235 -0.12 0.73 1.09
N ARG A 236 -0.52 -0.53 0.85
CA ARG A 236 -1.16 -1.38 1.86
C ARG A 236 -0.20 -1.77 2.98
N THR A 237 1.05 -2.11 2.65
CA THR A 237 2.08 -2.47 3.64
C THR A 237 2.75 -1.25 4.27
N GLU A 238 2.38 -0.04 3.87
CA GLU A 238 2.97 1.23 4.33
C GLU A 238 4.51 1.25 4.20
N SER A 239 5.04 0.60 3.15
CA SER A 239 6.49 0.52 2.91
C SER A 239 7.04 1.88 2.47
N ILE A 240 7.39 2.73 3.43
CA ILE A 240 7.84 4.12 3.24
C ILE A 240 8.90 4.25 2.14
N HIS A 241 9.92 3.38 2.15
CA HIS A 241 11.00 3.46 1.16
C HIS A 241 10.51 3.19 -0.27
N MET A 242 9.67 2.17 -0.46
CA MET A 242 9.04 1.94 -1.76
C MET A 242 8.07 3.05 -2.16
N ILE A 243 7.31 3.64 -1.22
CA ILE A 243 6.46 4.81 -1.52
C ILE A 243 7.33 5.98 -1.98
N PHE A 244 8.49 6.20 -1.35
CA PHE A 244 9.48 7.17 -1.81
C PHE A 244 9.92 6.87 -3.25
N LEU A 245 10.25 5.62 -3.60
CA LEU A 245 10.62 5.28 -4.98
C LEU A 245 9.46 5.47 -5.98
N PHE A 246 8.22 5.28 -5.55
CA PHE A 246 7.03 5.54 -6.37
C PHE A 246 6.58 7.01 -6.42
N ARG A 247 7.16 7.91 -5.61
CA ARG A 247 6.59 9.24 -5.34
C ARG A 247 6.34 10.11 -6.58
N ALA A 248 7.23 10.06 -7.57
CA ALA A 248 7.06 10.81 -8.82
C ALA A 248 5.84 10.33 -9.60
N TYR A 249 5.64 9.02 -9.67
CA TYR A 249 4.49 8.42 -10.35
C TYR A 249 3.17 8.71 -9.64
N ILE A 250 3.18 8.69 -8.29
CA ILE A 250 2.00 9.09 -7.50
C ILE A 250 1.70 10.58 -7.71
N ALA A 251 2.71 11.44 -7.79
CA ALA A 251 2.55 12.86 -8.10
C ALA A 251 2.02 13.09 -9.53
N ASP A 252 2.44 12.27 -10.50
CA ASP A 252 1.92 12.31 -11.87
C ASP A 252 0.44 11.89 -11.93
N ILE A 253 0.05 10.83 -11.21
CA ILE A 253 -1.37 10.46 -11.04
C ILE A 253 -2.14 11.62 -10.40
N GLN A 254 -1.59 12.22 -9.33
CA GLN A 254 -2.21 13.38 -8.68
C GLN A 254 -2.45 14.53 -9.66
N ARG A 255 -1.48 14.83 -10.52
CA ARG A 255 -1.59 15.89 -11.52
C ARG A 255 -2.71 15.57 -12.52
N GLN A 256 -2.79 14.33 -13.01
CA GLN A 256 -3.86 13.94 -13.92
C GLN A 256 -5.25 14.02 -13.29
N LEU A 257 -5.40 13.56 -12.05
CA LEU A 257 -6.67 13.66 -11.32
C LEU A 257 -7.06 15.13 -11.07
N LYS A 258 -6.10 16.02 -10.78
CA LYS A 258 -6.37 17.47 -10.68
C LYS A 258 -6.89 18.06 -11.99
N THR A 259 -6.29 17.68 -13.11
CA THR A 259 -6.72 18.16 -14.43
C THR A 259 -8.13 17.70 -14.78
N HIS A 260 -8.52 16.50 -14.35
CA HIS A 260 -9.83 15.89 -14.62
C HIS A 260 -10.79 15.98 -13.43
N GLN A 261 -10.49 16.86 -12.46
CA GLN A 261 -11.28 17.02 -11.26
C GLN A 261 -12.73 17.35 -11.62
N LEU A 262 -13.67 16.60 -11.03
CA LEU A 262 -15.09 16.84 -11.23
C LEU A 262 -15.50 18.20 -10.67
N LYS A 263 -16.52 18.83 -11.28
CA LYS A 263 -17.02 20.16 -10.87
C LYS A 263 -18.28 20.09 -10.00
N GLU A 264 -18.98 18.96 -10.06
CA GLU A 264 -20.24 18.74 -9.37
C GLU A 264 -20.07 17.69 -8.28
N SER A 265 -20.90 17.80 -7.25
CA SER A 265 -20.94 16.79 -6.21
C SER A 265 -21.54 15.50 -6.76
N LEU A 266 -20.99 14.37 -6.35
CA LEU A 266 -21.49 13.06 -6.74
C LEU A 266 -21.53 12.09 -5.55
N ARG A 267 -22.25 11.00 -5.78
CA ARG A 267 -22.25 9.84 -4.90
C ARG A 267 -21.61 8.66 -5.62
N VAL A 268 -20.69 8.00 -4.93
CA VAL A 268 -19.97 6.83 -5.44
C VAL A 268 -20.03 5.68 -4.46
N TYR A 269 -19.77 4.49 -4.98
CA TYR A 269 -19.96 3.23 -4.29
C TYR A 269 -18.74 2.33 -4.44
N ARG A 270 -18.43 1.58 -3.37
CA ARG A 270 -17.46 0.47 -3.43
C ARG A 270 -17.94 -0.67 -2.57
N GLY A 271 -17.90 -1.87 -3.13
CA GLY A 271 -18.16 -3.10 -2.42
C GLY A 271 -16.88 -3.75 -1.90
N GLN A 272 -16.88 -4.21 -0.65
CA GLN A 272 -15.73 -4.88 -0.04
C GLN A 272 -16.14 -5.89 1.05
N LEU A 273 -15.33 -6.93 1.23
CA LEU A 273 -15.40 -7.79 2.40
C LEU A 273 -14.53 -7.20 3.52
N ILE A 274 -15.11 -7.00 4.70
CA ILE A 274 -14.39 -6.50 5.88
C ILE A 274 -14.52 -7.48 7.03
N SER A 275 -13.50 -7.54 7.87
CA SER A 275 -13.54 -8.35 9.08
C SER A 275 -14.50 -7.80 10.12
N ASN A 276 -14.94 -8.67 11.02
CA ASN A 276 -15.75 -8.27 12.16
C ASN A 276 -15.07 -7.21 13.04
N ASP A 277 -13.74 -7.25 13.14
CA ASP A 277 -12.98 -6.30 13.97
C ASP A 277 -12.82 -4.94 13.27
N GLU A 278 -12.58 -4.92 11.95
CA GLU A 278 -12.63 -3.69 11.15
C GLU A 278 -14.03 -3.06 11.22
N LEU A 279 -15.10 -3.85 11.07
CA LEU A 279 -16.47 -3.37 11.17
C LEU A 279 -16.76 -2.77 12.56
N LYS A 280 -16.41 -3.46 13.65
CA LYS A 280 -16.56 -2.94 15.01
C LYS A 280 -15.78 -1.64 15.23
N THR A 281 -14.58 -1.55 14.65
CA THR A 281 -13.76 -0.35 14.72
C THR A 281 -14.46 0.81 14.01
N LEU A 282 -14.95 0.61 12.80
CA LEU A 282 -15.71 1.62 12.06
C LEU A 282 -16.98 2.03 12.80
N GLN A 283 -17.74 1.09 13.38
CA GLN A 283 -18.92 1.39 14.19
C GLN A 283 -18.59 2.32 15.37
N LYS A 284 -17.51 2.04 16.09
CA LYS A 284 -17.05 2.87 17.24
C LYS A 284 -16.57 4.25 16.81
N SER A 285 -16.17 4.41 15.56
CA SER A 285 -15.59 5.65 15.01
C SER A 285 -16.61 6.49 14.22
N CYS A 286 -17.91 6.21 14.32
CA CYS A 286 -18.92 7.07 13.72
C CYS A 286 -18.79 8.52 14.20
N GLY A 287 -18.90 9.47 13.27
CA GLY A 287 -18.70 10.90 13.47
C GLY A 287 -17.25 11.36 13.32
N GLN A 288 -16.26 10.46 13.37
CA GLN A 288 -14.82 10.77 13.29
C GLN A 288 -14.33 10.88 11.84
N PHE A 289 -13.09 11.37 11.68
CA PHE A 289 -12.41 11.40 10.39
C PHE A 289 -11.60 10.13 10.15
N ILE A 290 -11.61 9.66 8.92
CA ILE A 290 -10.81 8.55 8.46
C ILE A 290 -10.02 8.96 7.23
N SER A 291 -8.77 8.54 7.14
CA SER A 291 -7.95 8.71 5.94
C SER A 291 -7.68 7.38 5.28
N VAL A 292 -7.87 7.33 3.96
CA VAL A 292 -7.55 6.14 3.15
C VAL A 292 -6.18 6.35 2.52
N ASN A 293 -5.16 5.62 2.99
CA ASN A 293 -3.75 5.75 2.54
C ASN A 293 -3.41 4.87 1.33
N SER A 294 -4.43 4.33 0.66
CA SER A 294 -4.33 3.72 -0.66
C SER A 294 -5.12 4.55 -1.67
N PHE A 295 -4.96 4.27 -2.96
CA PHE A 295 -5.88 4.79 -3.95
C PHE A 295 -7.26 4.19 -3.69
N PHE A 296 -8.31 5.01 -3.79
CA PHE A 296 -9.66 4.57 -3.52
C PHE A 296 -10.45 4.55 -4.82
N SER A 297 -10.47 3.39 -5.47
CA SER A 297 -11.29 3.13 -6.65
C SER A 297 -12.74 2.89 -6.24
N THR A 298 -13.66 3.57 -6.92
CA THR A 298 -15.10 3.56 -6.66
C THR A 298 -15.86 3.68 -7.98
N SER A 299 -17.16 3.38 -7.97
CA SER A 299 -18.03 3.46 -9.15
C SER A 299 -19.22 4.38 -8.88
N THR A 300 -19.71 5.09 -9.90
CA THR A 300 -21.01 5.78 -9.83
C THR A 300 -22.19 4.79 -9.82
N GLU A 301 -21.96 3.56 -10.29
CA GLU A 301 -22.98 2.53 -10.45
C GLU A 301 -23.09 1.63 -9.22
N VAL A 302 -24.13 1.85 -8.41
CA VAL A 302 -24.38 1.06 -7.20
C VAL A 302 -24.57 -0.43 -7.49
N GLU A 303 -25.21 -0.76 -8.61
CA GLU A 303 -25.48 -2.15 -9.00
C GLU A 303 -24.19 -2.92 -9.30
N GLN A 304 -23.18 -2.25 -9.86
CA GLN A 304 -21.87 -2.86 -10.09
C GLN A 304 -21.18 -3.23 -8.76
N ALA A 305 -21.19 -2.32 -7.79
CA ALA A 305 -20.64 -2.57 -6.46
C ALA A 305 -21.38 -3.71 -5.72
N ARG A 306 -22.72 -3.76 -5.83
CA ARG A 306 -23.54 -4.83 -5.27
C ARG A 306 -23.33 -6.17 -5.97
N PHE A 307 -23.17 -6.16 -7.29
CA PHE A 307 -22.92 -7.37 -8.08
C PHE A 307 -21.65 -8.07 -7.63
N PHE A 308 -20.53 -7.35 -7.53
CA PHE A 308 -19.27 -7.92 -7.06
C PHE A 308 -19.36 -8.43 -5.62
N LEU A 309 -20.03 -7.67 -4.75
CA LEU A 309 -20.27 -8.11 -3.38
C LEU A 309 -21.05 -9.40 -3.35
N ASN A 310 -22.16 -9.52 -4.08
CA ASN A 310 -23.07 -10.66 -4.07
C ASN A 310 -22.47 -11.92 -4.69
N ALA A 311 -21.57 -11.79 -5.67
CA ALA A 311 -20.89 -12.90 -6.33
C ALA A 311 -19.92 -13.67 -5.41
N ALA A 312 -19.45 -13.04 -4.32
CA ALA A 312 -18.55 -13.67 -3.37
C ALA A 312 -19.29 -14.64 -2.44
N ASP A 313 -18.66 -15.75 -2.03
CA ASP A 313 -19.12 -16.48 -0.84
C ASP A 313 -18.78 -15.64 0.39
N LYS A 314 -19.63 -15.65 1.44
CA LYS A 314 -19.34 -14.95 2.70
C LYS A 314 -18.78 -15.93 3.73
N PRO A 315 -17.48 -15.84 4.09
CA PRO A 315 -16.95 -16.54 5.27
C PRO A 315 -17.64 -16.05 6.55
N GLU A 316 -17.74 -16.92 7.57
CA GLU A 316 -18.39 -16.58 8.85
C GLU A 316 -17.77 -15.37 9.58
N ASN A 317 -16.48 -15.10 9.35
CA ASN A 317 -15.72 -14.03 9.99
C ASN A 317 -15.60 -12.74 9.16
N LEU A 318 -16.33 -12.65 8.05
CA LEU A 318 -16.39 -11.49 7.16
C LEU A 318 -17.81 -10.98 7.00
N GLU A 319 -17.90 -9.68 6.79
CA GLU A 319 -19.13 -8.98 6.48
C GLU A 319 -19.02 -8.27 5.13
N ARG A 320 -20.14 -8.27 4.41
CA ARG A 320 -20.26 -7.56 3.13
C ARG A 320 -20.54 -6.10 3.43
N ALA A 321 -19.60 -5.23 3.08
CA ALA A 321 -19.71 -3.80 3.29
C ALA A 321 -19.82 -3.06 1.97
N LEU A 322 -20.83 -2.19 1.87
CA LEU A 322 -21.00 -1.22 0.79
C LEU A 322 -20.64 0.15 1.35
N PHE A 323 -19.57 0.73 0.82
CA PHE A 323 -19.22 2.12 1.06
C PHE A 323 -20.07 3.01 0.15
N GLU A 324 -20.77 3.97 0.75
CA GLU A 324 -21.50 5.04 0.06
C GLU A 324 -20.82 6.36 0.38
N ILE A 325 -20.20 6.99 -0.61
CA ILE A 325 -19.37 8.17 -0.40
C ILE A 325 -20.00 9.35 -1.14
N VAL A 326 -20.25 10.44 -0.42
CA VAL A 326 -20.61 11.72 -1.01
C VAL A 326 -19.34 12.56 -1.16
N ALA A 327 -19.02 12.95 -2.39
CA ALA A 327 -17.87 13.77 -2.70
C ALA A 327 -18.33 15.10 -3.28
N ASP A 328 -17.93 16.22 -2.67
CA ASP A 328 -18.16 17.56 -3.21
C ASP A 328 -16.81 18.19 -3.56
N PRO A 329 -16.50 18.41 -4.85
CA PRO A 329 -15.23 18.99 -5.28
C PRO A 329 -15.10 20.48 -4.91
N LYS A 330 -16.19 21.15 -4.52
CA LYS A 330 -16.16 22.57 -4.13
C LYS A 330 -15.62 22.78 -2.71
N SER A 331 -15.43 21.70 -1.95
CA SER A 331 -14.77 21.75 -0.64
C SER A 331 -13.30 22.17 -0.83
N THR A 332 -12.94 23.37 -0.38
CA THR A 332 -11.62 23.95 -0.63
C THR A 332 -10.51 23.12 0.00
N SER A 333 -9.47 22.75 -0.76
CA SER A 333 -8.30 21.98 -0.29
C SER A 333 -8.51 20.48 -0.01
N THR A 334 -9.46 19.82 -0.69
CA THR A 334 -9.48 18.34 -0.72
C THR A 334 -8.33 17.79 -1.56
N LYS A 335 -7.92 16.56 -1.27
CA LYS A 335 -7.13 15.80 -2.25
C LYS A 335 -7.97 15.53 -3.51
N PRO A 336 -7.33 15.48 -4.69
CA PRO A 336 -8.08 15.39 -5.92
C PRO A 336 -8.68 13.99 -6.11
N PHE A 337 -9.78 13.96 -6.83
CA PHE A 337 -10.47 12.77 -7.31
C PHE A 337 -11.07 13.07 -8.67
N ALA A 338 -11.09 12.10 -9.57
CA ALA A 338 -11.61 12.31 -10.91
C ALA A 338 -12.32 11.06 -11.43
N ASP A 339 -13.19 11.29 -12.40
CA ASP A 339 -13.61 10.25 -13.33
C ASP A 339 -12.42 9.92 -14.23
N ILE A 340 -12.00 8.65 -14.20
CA ILE A 340 -10.86 8.16 -14.96
C ILE A 340 -11.27 7.28 -16.14
N SER A 341 -12.57 7.22 -16.48
CA SER A 341 -13.09 6.40 -17.59
C SER A 341 -12.39 6.67 -18.94
N SER A 342 -11.92 7.90 -19.15
CA SER A 342 -11.20 8.32 -20.37
C SER A 342 -9.67 8.21 -20.27
N LEU A 343 -9.14 7.92 -19.08
CA LEU A 343 -7.71 7.84 -18.78
C LEU A 343 -7.24 6.41 -18.51
N SER A 344 -8.16 5.55 -18.09
CA SER A 344 -7.88 4.17 -17.72
C SER A 344 -7.55 3.32 -18.95
N GLU A 345 -6.95 2.15 -18.72
CA GLU A 345 -6.80 1.12 -19.74
C GLU A 345 -8.14 0.49 -20.15
N PHE A 346 -9.15 0.58 -19.28
CA PHE A 346 -10.47 -0.01 -19.48
C PHE A 346 -11.48 1.08 -19.85
N GLU A 347 -11.58 1.36 -21.15
CA GLU A 347 -12.55 2.33 -21.67
C GLU A 347 -13.99 1.92 -21.29
N GLY A 348 -14.73 2.86 -20.69
CA GLY A 348 -16.15 2.68 -20.37
C GLY A 348 -16.47 2.14 -18.98
N GLU A 349 -15.48 1.85 -18.14
CA GLU A 349 -15.71 1.63 -16.71
C GLU A 349 -15.95 2.98 -16.03
N SER A 350 -17.13 3.19 -15.41
CA SER A 350 -17.48 4.42 -14.66
C SER A 350 -16.72 4.52 -13.34
N GLU A 351 -15.39 4.55 -13.43
CA GLU A 351 -14.47 4.52 -12.30
C GLU A 351 -14.14 5.95 -11.84
N ILE A 352 -14.41 6.21 -10.56
CA ILE A 352 -13.98 7.42 -9.85
C ILE A 352 -12.84 7.05 -8.92
N LEU A 353 -11.67 7.65 -9.14
CA LEU A 353 -10.46 7.39 -8.38
C LEU A 353 -10.13 8.54 -7.43
N PHE A 354 -10.05 8.25 -6.13
CA PHE A 354 -9.56 9.21 -5.14
C PHE A 354 -8.06 9.02 -4.86
N MET A 355 -7.36 10.14 -4.70
CA MET A 355 -5.94 10.14 -4.32
C MET A 355 -5.68 9.53 -2.95
N ILE A 356 -4.45 9.01 -2.81
CA ILE A 356 -3.92 8.52 -1.54
C ILE A 356 -3.98 9.59 -0.43
N GLY A 357 -4.38 9.14 0.75
CA GLY A 357 -4.59 9.96 1.94
C GLY A 357 -5.80 10.90 1.86
N SER A 358 -6.77 10.64 0.98
CA SER A 358 -8.05 11.34 1.01
C SER A 358 -8.73 11.15 2.36
N ILE A 359 -9.32 12.22 2.89
CA ILE A 359 -9.93 12.25 4.22
C ILE A 359 -11.44 12.29 4.09
N PHE A 360 -12.11 11.50 4.90
CA PHE A 360 -13.55 11.37 4.90
C PHE A 360 -14.08 11.44 6.33
N ARG A 361 -15.25 12.04 6.51
CA ARG A 361 -16.01 11.89 7.76
C ARG A 361 -16.86 10.63 7.66
N LEU A 362 -16.75 9.77 8.67
CA LEU A 362 -17.59 8.58 8.78
C LEU A 362 -18.95 8.98 9.36
N ASN A 363 -19.99 9.00 8.54
CA ASN A 363 -21.32 9.46 8.96
C ASN A 363 -22.09 8.39 9.73
N SER A 364 -22.12 7.16 9.22
CA SER A 364 -22.88 6.06 9.85
C SER A 364 -22.43 4.69 9.35
N VAL A 365 -22.53 3.67 10.20
CA VAL A 365 -22.34 2.26 9.83
C VAL A 365 -23.59 1.49 10.23
N ASN A 366 -24.46 1.21 9.26
CA ASN A 366 -25.78 0.63 9.49
C ASN A 366 -25.99 -0.62 8.67
N ARG A 367 -26.85 -1.53 9.15
CA ARG A 367 -27.25 -2.70 8.35
C ARG A 367 -28.32 -2.29 7.33
N SER A 368 -28.29 -2.90 6.15
CA SER A 368 -29.33 -2.75 5.13
C SER A 368 -30.68 -3.28 5.61
N SER A 369 -31.77 -2.83 5.00
CA SER A 369 -33.13 -3.24 5.35
C SER A 369 -33.37 -4.76 5.21
N ASP A 370 -32.69 -5.41 4.26
CA ASP A 370 -32.73 -6.87 4.06
C ASP A 370 -31.79 -7.64 5.00
N GLY A 371 -31.01 -6.94 5.83
CA GLY A 371 -30.04 -7.53 6.76
C GLY A 371 -28.80 -8.16 6.10
N LYS A 372 -28.62 -8.06 4.78
CA LYS A 372 -27.54 -8.76 4.08
C LYS A 372 -26.23 -7.99 3.99
N LEU A 373 -26.29 -6.66 4.08
CA LEU A 373 -25.14 -5.78 3.85
C LEU A 373 -24.97 -4.78 5.00
N TRP A 374 -23.74 -4.39 5.26
CA TRP A 374 -23.41 -3.20 6.03
C TRP A 374 -23.23 -2.03 5.08
N ILE A 375 -23.92 -0.93 5.33
CA ILE A 375 -23.84 0.32 4.57
C ILE A 375 -23.00 1.30 5.41
N ILE A 376 -21.83 1.63 4.89
CA ILE A 376 -20.87 2.56 5.49
C ILE A 376 -20.99 3.87 4.72
N ARG A 377 -21.56 4.89 5.36
CA ARG A 377 -21.77 6.21 4.74
C ARG A 377 -20.67 7.16 5.14
N MET A 378 -20.07 7.80 4.15
CA MET A 378 -18.96 8.70 4.34
C MET A 378 -19.11 9.96 3.48
N THR A 379 -18.51 11.05 3.93
CA THR A 379 -18.48 12.32 3.19
C THR A 379 -17.03 12.75 3.03
N LEU A 380 -16.63 13.11 1.81
CA LEU A 380 -15.29 13.66 1.54
C LEU A 380 -15.12 14.98 2.31
N CYS A 381 -14.02 15.09 3.05
CA CYS A 381 -13.68 16.26 3.84
C CYS A 381 -12.47 16.98 3.25
N SER A 382 -12.45 18.30 3.40
CA SER A 382 -11.25 19.08 3.13
C SER A 382 -10.34 19.16 4.35
N GLU A 383 -9.07 19.47 4.10
CA GLU A 383 -8.09 19.77 5.14
C GLU A 383 -8.43 21.05 5.94
N ASN A 384 -9.41 21.84 5.49
CA ASN A 384 -9.85 23.09 6.12
C ASN A 384 -11.00 22.92 7.13
N ASP A 385 -11.52 21.69 7.30
CA ASP A 385 -12.52 21.39 8.33
C ASP A 385 -11.97 21.78 9.73
N SER A 386 -12.76 22.46 10.56
CA SER A 386 -12.28 23.15 11.77
C SER A 386 -11.51 22.22 12.72
N ASP A 387 -11.95 20.98 12.80
CA ASP A 387 -11.42 19.95 13.71
C ASP A 387 -10.09 19.37 13.20
N LEU A 388 -9.88 19.35 11.87
CA LEU A 388 -8.67 18.86 11.23
C LEU A 388 -7.62 19.96 11.01
N LYS A 389 -8.09 21.18 10.73
CA LYS A 389 -7.27 22.32 10.34
C LYS A 389 -6.23 22.63 11.39
N THR A 390 -6.59 22.65 12.67
CA THR A 390 -5.68 23.02 13.75
C THR A 390 -4.47 22.08 13.83
N VAL A 391 -4.71 20.77 13.68
CA VAL A 391 -3.67 19.73 13.81
C VAL A 391 -2.80 19.67 12.53
N LEU A 392 -3.44 19.66 11.36
CA LEU A 392 -2.72 19.58 10.08
C LEU A 392 -1.93 20.86 9.78
N VAL A 393 -2.49 22.05 10.06
CA VAL A 393 -1.78 23.32 9.85
C VAL A 393 -0.53 23.40 10.72
N HIS A 394 -0.62 23.00 11.99
CA HIS A 394 0.53 23.04 12.90
C HIS A 394 1.70 22.19 12.37
N MET A 395 1.42 20.96 11.91
CA MET A 395 2.47 20.08 11.39
C MET A 395 2.96 20.47 9.98
N LYS A 396 2.05 20.88 9.07
CA LYS A 396 2.44 21.31 7.72
C LYS A 396 3.23 22.61 7.71
N LYS A 397 3.02 23.51 8.68
CA LYS A 397 3.82 24.75 8.80
C LYS A 397 5.31 24.45 8.92
N GLN A 398 5.68 23.32 9.53
CA GLN A 398 7.08 22.91 9.68
C GLN A 398 7.71 22.37 8.38
N LEU A 399 6.90 21.98 7.39
CA LEU A 399 7.37 21.55 6.07
C LEU A 399 7.52 22.71 5.07
N GLY A 400 6.98 23.89 5.38
CA GLY A 400 6.81 24.98 4.42
C GLY A 400 5.86 24.65 3.27
N SER A 401 5.60 25.63 2.41
CA SER A 401 4.69 25.50 1.25
C SER A 401 5.40 25.18 -0.08
N GLY A 402 6.74 25.17 -0.09
CA GLY A 402 7.55 25.02 -1.29
C GLY A 402 7.89 23.56 -1.63
N GLU A 403 8.92 23.36 -2.45
CA GLU A 403 9.50 22.04 -2.69
C GLU A 403 10.12 21.47 -1.41
N THR A 404 10.01 20.16 -1.19
CA THR A 404 10.67 19.48 -0.06
C THR A 404 12.00 18.87 -0.48
N ASN A 405 12.79 18.46 0.50
CA ASN A 405 14.08 17.81 0.29
C ASN A 405 14.26 16.61 1.23
N LEU A 406 15.33 15.84 1.00
CA LEU A 406 15.65 14.66 1.80
C LEU A 406 15.87 14.97 3.29
N ARG A 407 16.37 16.16 3.63
CA ARG A 407 16.48 16.61 5.03
C ARG A 407 15.11 16.73 5.69
N THR A 408 14.15 17.31 4.98
CA THR A 408 12.77 17.45 5.44
C THR A 408 12.12 16.08 5.63
N LEU A 409 12.30 15.17 4.67
CA LEU A 409 11.84 13.79 4.78
C LEU A 409 12.47 13.10 6.01
N GLY A 410 13.77 13.24 6.22
CA GLY A 410 14.47 12.72 7.40
C GLY A 410 13.86 13.22 8.70
N LYS A 411 13.57 14.53 8.81
CA LYS A 411 12.91 15.11 10.01
C LYS A 411 11.49 14.60 10.22
N VAL A 412 10.70 14.40 9.17
CA VAL A 412 9.36 13.79 9.27
C VAL A 412 9.48 12.37 9.81
N LEU A 413 10.38 11.57 9.24
CA LEU A 413 10.59 10.18 9.65
C LEU A 413 11.10 10.08 11.09
N TRP A 414 11.98 11.00 11.49
CA TRP A 414 12.44 11.11 12.87
C TRP A 414 11.26 11.37 13.82
N LYS A 415 10.39 12.34 13.51
CA LYS A 415 9.19 12.63 14.32
C LYS A 415 8.19 11.47 14.37
N MET A 416 8.19 10.62 13.35
CA MET A 416 7.42 9.37 13.32
C MET A 416 8.07 8.22 14.11
N GLY A 417 9.22 8.46 14.75
CA GLY A 417 10.01 7.42 15.44
C GLY A 417 10.74 6.46 14.51
N LYS A 418 10.77 6.72 13.19
CA LYS A 418 11.44 5.89 12.18
C LYS A 418 12.92 6.27 12.05
N LEU A 419 13.66 6.16 13.15
CA LEU A 419 15.05 6.63 13.27
C LEU A 419 15.98 6.07 12.19
N GLY A 420 15.93 4.76 11.93
CA GLY A 420 16.77 4.13 10.90
C GLY A 420 16.51 4.65 9.48
N LEU A 421 15.24 4.88 9.11
CA LEU A 421 14.90 5.48 7.81
C LEU A 421 15.28 6.97 7.75
N ALA A 422 15.10 7.70 8.85
CA ALA A 422 15.52 9.10 8.94
C ALA A 422 17.02 9.23 8.70
N GLU A 423 17.82 8.43 9.41
CA GLU A 423 19.26 8.36 9.23
C GLU A 423 19.65 7.98 7.79
N PHE A 424 18.99 6.98 7.20
CA PHE A 424 19.25 6.56 5.83
C PHE A 424 19.11 7.72 4.82
N TYR A 425 18.00 8.46 4.88
CA TYR A 425 17.76 9.56 3.94
C TYR A 425 18.64 10.77 4.19
N LEU A 426 19.02 11.05 5.44
CA LEU A 426 20.00 12.10 5.75
C LEU A 426 21.39 11.73 5.23
N ASN A 427 21.82 10.47 5.36
CA ASN A 427 23.07 10.00 4.77
C ASN A 427 23.02 9.99 3.23
N ARG A 428 21.88 9.66 2.61
CA ARG A 428 21.69 9.76 1.15
C ARG A 428 21.92 11.21 0.70
N LEU A 429 21.29 12.17 1.37
CA LEU A 429 21.51 13.59 1.10
C LEU A 429 22.96 14.01 1.32
N LEU A 430 23.58 13.55 2.41
CA LEU A 430 24.98 13.86 2.73
C LEU A 430 25.93 13.45 1.59
N ASN A 431 25.68 12.31 0.96
CA ASN A 431 26.48 11.80 -0.17
C ASN A 431 26.23 12.56 -1.48
N ASP A 432 25.04 13.15 -1.64
CA ASP A 432 24.66 13.91 -2.84
C ASP A 432 25.19 15.36 -2.82
N LEU A 433 25.58 15.87 -1.65
CA LEU A 433 26.06 17.24 -1.49
C LEU A 433 27.56 17.39 -1.80
N PRO A 434 27.99 18.49 -2.46
CA PRO A 434 29.40 18.74 -2.71
C PRO A 434 30.16 19.03 -1.40
N PRO A 435 31.49 18.83 -1.38
CA PRO A 435 32.32 19.23 -0.25
C PRO A 435 32.11 20.72 0.08
N LYS A 436 31.96 21.05 1.36
CA LYS A 436 31.71 22.41 1.88
C LYS A 436 30.32 23.01 1.56
N HIS A 437 29.34 22.18 1.21
CA HIS A 437 27.96 22.65 1.10
C HIS A 437 27.48 23.25 2.45
N PRO A 438 26.78 24.40 2.49
CA PRO A 438 26.38 25.06 3.74
C PRO A 438 25.53 24.18 4.67
N LEU A 439 24.76 23.24 4.11
CA LEU A 439 23.93 22.31 4.88
C LEU A 439 24.70 21.17 5.58
N LEU A 440 26.00 21.00 5.36
CA LEU A 440 26.74 19.87 5.91
C LEU A 440 26.77 19.88 7.46
N GLY A 441 27.03 21.05 8.07
CA GLY A 441 27.04 21.18 9.53
C GLY A 441 25.68 20.80 10.14
N ASP A 442 24.63 21.35 9.56
CA ASP A 442 23.22 21.08 9.88
C ASP A 442 22.82 19.61 9.74
N LEU A 443 23.32 18.91 8.72
CA LEU A 443 23.03 17.49 8.51
C LEU A 443 23.75 16.60 9.52
N TYR A 444 25.00 16.92 9.85
CA TYR A 444 25.74 16.21 10.90
C TYR A 444 25.11 16.43 12.27
N GLU A 445 24.55 17.60 12.54
CA GLU A 445 23.77 17.85 13.75
C GLU A 445 22.51 16.98 13.81
N ASP A 446 21.69 17.00 12.75
CA ASP A 446 20.48 16.15 12.67
C ASP A 446 20.83 14.65 12.82
N LEU A 447 21.94 14.19 12.21
CA LEU A 447 22.44 12.80 12.33
C LEU A 447 22.93 12.47 13.75
N GLY A 448 23.58 13.42 14.41
CA GLY A 448 24.03 13.28 15.80
C GLY A 448 22.86 13.10 16.76
N GLU A 449 21.82 13.92 16.63
CA GLU A 449 20.59 13.80 17.42
C GLU A 449 19.89 12.45 17.23
N ILE A 450 19.79 11.98 15.98
CA ILE A 450 19.20 10.68 15.67
C ILE A 450 20.03 9.54 16.28
N ALA A 451 21.36 9.61 16.19
CA ALA A 451 22.25 8.60 16.77
C ALA A 451 22.12 8.54 18.30
N ALA A 452 22.06 9.70 18.97
CA ALA A 452 21.84 9.78 20.42
C ALA A 452 20.50 9.13 20.83
N LEU A 453 19.42 9.42 20.08
CA LEU A 453 18.11 8.82 20.33
C LEU A 453 18.06 7.32 20.03
N ALA A 454 18.87 6.85 19.09
CA ALA A 454 19.04 5.42 18.81
C ALA A 454 19.92 4.70 19.86
N GLY A 455 20.53 5.44 20.81
CA GLY A 455 21.42 4.91 21.83
C GLY A 455 22.88 4.72 21.38
N ASP A 456 23.23 5.16 20.17
CA ASP A 456 24.59 5.10 19.62
C ASP A 456 25.34 6.42 19.93
N TYR A 457 25.74 6.56 21.19
CA TYR A 457 26.39 7.77 21.69
C TYR A 457 27.76 8.03 21.05
N ASP A 458 28.51 6.98 20.72
CA ASP A 458 29.82 7.13 20.07
C ASP A 458 29.66 7.76 18.69
N LYS A 459 28.70 7.27 17.90
CA LYS A 459 28.38 7.83 16.58
C LYS A 459 27.79 9.24 16.69
N SER A 460 26.98 9.50 17.72
CA SER A 460 26.47 10.85 18.03
C SER A 460 27.61 11.85 18.24
N VAL A 461 28.60 11.51 19.08
CA VAL A 461 29.75 12.39 19.35
C VAL A 461 30.56 12.63 18.08
N GLN A 462 30.80 11.60 17.27
CA GLN A 462 31.50 11.74 15.99
C GLN A 462 30.78 12.69 15.03
N TYR A 463 29.46 12.57 14.93
CA TYR A 463 28.67 13.47 14.08
C TYR A 463 28.66 14.90 14.62
N GLN A 464 28.54 15.10 15.93
CA GLN A 464 28.62 16.44 16.53
C GLN A 464 29.98 17.10 16.28
N GLN A 465 31.08 16.35 16.42
CA GLN A 465 32.41 16.86 16.12
C GLN A 465 32.52 17.30 14.65
N LYS A 466 32.03 16.49 13.72
CA LYS A 466 31.96 16.86 12.29
C LYS A 466 31.09 18.09 12.07
N SER A 467 29.94 18.20 12.73
CA SER A 467 29.07 19.39 12.60
C SER A 467 29.83 20.68 12.94
N LEU A 468 30.63 20.65 14.02
CA LEU A 468 31.46 21.80 14.45
C LEU A 468 32.55 22.17 13.45
N GLU A 469 33.10 21.21 12.68
CA GLU A 469 34.09 21.49 11.64
C GLU A 469 33.52 22.34 10.48
N TYR A 470 32.20 22.30 10.26
CA TYR A 470 31.52 23.03 9.19
C TYR A 470 30.84 24.33 9.64
N LYS A 471 30.70 24.58 10.95
CA LYS A 471 30.18 25.85 11.48
C LYS A 471 31.33 26.88 11.55
N ASP A 472 31.16 28.08 10.97
CA ASP A 472 32.20 29.14 11.00
C ASP A 472 32.49 29.50 12.48
N PRO A 473 33.76 29.61 12.90
CA PRO A 473 34.13 30.06 14.25
C PRO A 473 33.41 31.34 14.72
N ARG A 474 32.98 32.20 13.79
CA ARG A 474 32.23 33.43 14.11
C ARG A 474 30.76 33.18 14.52
N GLU A 475 30.11 32.13 14.02
CA GLU A 475 28.73 31.78 14.42
C GLU A 475 28.68 31.15 15.82
N LEU A 476 29.75 30.48 16.25
CA LEU A 476 29.89 29.97 17.63
C LEU A 476 30.02 31.10 18.66
N ILE A 477 30.63 32.23 18.29
CA ILE A 477 30.81 33.38 19.18
C ILE A 477 29.46 34.10 19.43
N ASP A 478 28.61 34.21 18.40
CA ASP A 478 27.28 34.83 18.54
C ASP A 478 26.32 33.97 19.38
N THR A 479 26.40 32.64 19.31
CA THR A 479 25.56 31.76 20.17
C THR A 479 25.95 31.85 21.64
N ILE A 480 27.26 31.94 21.94
CA ILE A 480 27.77 32.13 23.30
C ILE A 480 27.34 33.50 23.85
N HIS A 481 27.38 34.56 23.03
CA HIS A 481 26.93 35.90 23.45
C HIS A 481 25.42 36.01 23.67
N THR A 482 24.59 35.26 22.94
CA THR A 482 23.13 35.23 23.19
C THR A 482 22.72 34.48 24.47
N ASP A 483 23.52 33.51 24.92
CA ASP A 483 23.27 32.79 26.17
C ASP A 483 23.79 33.56 27.40
N ASP A 484 24.90 34.30 27.26
CA ASP A 484 25.40 35.19 28.31
C ASP A 484 24.50 36.42 28.53
N SER A 485 23.90 36.96 27.46
CA SER A 485 22.93 38.06 27.58
C SER A 485 21.58 37.63 28.17
N ARG A 486 21.18 36.36 28.03
CA ARG A 486 20.03 35.78 28.76
C ARG A 486 20.33 35.49 30.22
N LYS A 487 21.58 35.17 30.58
CA LYS A 487 22.01 35.01 31.99
C LYS A 487 22.17 36.35 32.72
N GLN A 488 22.47 37.45 32.01
CA GLN A 488 22.56 38.78 32.61
C GLN A 488 21.22 39.51 32.75
N ALA A 489 20.20 39.16 31.96
CA ALA A 489 18.85 39.75 32.08
C ALA A 489 17.98 39.13 33.19
N GLY A 490 18.52 38.15 33.93
CA GLY A 490 17.85 37.44 35.04
C GLY A 490 18.46 37.70 36.43
N LYS A 491 19.17 38.81 36.62
CA LYS A 491 19.65 39.26 37.94
C LYS A 491 19.14 40.65 38.28
#